data_AF-A0A820W7C2-F1
#
_entry.id   AF-A0A820W7C2-F1
#
_cell.length_a   1.000
_cell.length_b   1.000
_cell.length_c   1.000
_cell.angle_alpha   90.00
_cell.angle_beta   90.00
_cell.angle_gamma   90.00
#
_symmetry.space_group_name_H-M   'P 1'
#
loop_
_entity.id
_entity.type
_entity.pdbx_description
1 polymer ?
#
loop_
_entity_poly.entity_id
_entity_poly.type
_entity_poly.pdbx_seq_one_letter_code
_entity_poly.pdbx_strand_id
1 'polypeptide(L)'
;MKYAGRWHTEGSTENIIAAGVYYVHVDDELKGGALKFRPKHAPQPWYDISTDKEVSVSTDAAIVFSNTIPHRFRQIRNLTEKNGLHRTFLNFFIVDPYKPIDLYNYSSRVLAPLDIIISILDEASDGCLMIGPILNKIIQYL
;
A
#
# COMPACT_ATOMS: atom_id res chain seq x y z
N MET A 1 -0.86 -0.15 22.59
CA MET A 1 -1.62 0.66 21.62
C MET A 1 -2.32 -0.28 20.63
N LYS A 2 -3.62 -0.14 20.36
CA LYS A 2 -4.37 -0.99 19.41
C LYS A 2 -4.69 -0.18 18.15
N TYR A 3 -3.83 -0.24 17.14
CA TYR A 3 -4.12 0.39 15.85
C TYR A 3 -4.56 -0.69 14.84
N ALA A 4 -5.73 -0.51 14.25
CA ALA A 4 -6.23 -1.30 13.13
C ALA A 4 -6.75 -0.34 12.06
N GLY A 5 -6.54 -0.69 10.80
CA GLY A 5 -7.05 0.12 9.68
C GLY A 5 -8.58 0.13 9.67
N ARG A 6 -9.15 1.26 9.25
CA ARG A 6 -10.57 1.34 8.89
C ARG A 6 -10.77 0.76 7.49
N TRP A 7 -11.97 0.26 7.22
CA TRP A 7 -12.33 -0.14 5.85
C TRP A 7 -12.40 1.10 4.96
N HIS A 8 -11.69 1.07 3.84
CA HIS A 8 -11.66 2.17 2.88
C HIS A 8 -11.26 1.69 1.47
N THR A 9 -11.40 2.59 0.51
CA THR A 9 -10.77 2.57 -0.82
C THR A 9 -9.81 3.75 -0.89
N GLU A 10 -8.73 3.67 -1.69
CA GLU A 10 -7.63 4.65 -1.62
C GLU A 10 -7.95 5.98 -2.31
N GLY A 11 -8.81 5.97 -3.33
CA GLY A 11 -9.27 7.16 -4.03
C GLY A 11 -10.70 7.03 -4.51
N SER A 12 -11.40 8.15 -4.60
CA SER A 12 -12.79 8.21 -5.09
C SER A 12 -12.89 8.92 -6.44
N THR A 13 -11.99 9.87 -6.71
CA THR A 13 -12.06 10.78 -7.86
C THR A 13 -10.74 10.94 -8.61
N GLU A 14 -9.63 10.41 -8.06
CA GLU A 14 -8.26 10.71 -8.46
C GLU A 14 -7.74 9.83 -9.62
N ASN A 15 -8.63 9.24 -10.44
CA ASN A 15 -8.27 8.35 -11.56
C ASN A 15 -7.25 7.25 -11.20
N ILE A 16 -7.22 6.83 -9.93
CA ILE A 16 -6.39 5.73 -9.44
C ILE A 16 -7.02 4.41 -9.89
N ILE A 17 -6.27 3.63 -10.65
CA ILE A 17 -6.66 2.30 -11.15
C ILE A 17 -6.44 1.26 -10.05
N ALA A 18 -5.27 1.30 -9.43
CA ALA A 18 -4.85 0.33 -8.43
C ALA A 18 -3.97 0.97 -7.36
N ALA A 19 -3.98 0.36 -6.19
CA ALA A 19 -3.08 0.66 -5.10
C ALA A 19 -2.11 -0.49 -4.89
N GLY A 20 -0.89 -0.15 -4.52
CA GLY A 20 0.19 -1.08 -4.25
C GLY A 20 0.78 -0.83 -2.87
N VAL A 21 1.08 -1.91 -2.16
CA VAL A 21 1.82 -1.89 -0.89
C VAL A 21 3.00 -2.83 -1.03
N TYR A 22 4.21 -2.30 -0.86
CA TYR A 22 5.43 -3.09 -0.78
C TYR A 22 5.97 -3.12 0.65
N TYR A 23 6.12 -4.30 1.23
CA TYR A 23 6.63 -4.48 2.59
C TYR A 23 8.14 -4.57 2.59
N VAL A 24 8.80 -3.42 2.72
CA VAL A 24 10.27 -3.30 2.79
C VAL A 24 10.84 -4.15 3.93
N HIS A 25 10.18 -4.16 5.08
CA HIS A 25 10.62 -4.93 6.24
C HIS A 25 9.45 -5.25 7.17
N VAL A 26 9.42 -6.48 7.68
CA VAL A 26 8.50 -6.94 8.72
C VAL A 26 9.29 -7.76 9.73
N ASP A 27 9.37 -7.32 10.98
CA ASP A 27 9.97 -8.14 12.04
C ASP A 27 9.14 -9.42 12.28
N ASP A 28 9.77 -10.60 12.27
CA ASP A 28 9.12 -11.92 12.38
C ASP A 28 8.31 -12.11 13.68
N GLU A 29 8.71 -11.39 14.71
CA GLU A 29 8.11 -11.35 16.05
C GLU A 29 6.78 -10.57 16.06
N LEU A 30 6.50 -9.75 15.04
CA LEU A 30 5.20 -9.10 14.85
C LEU A 30 4.17 -10.11 14.34
N LYS A 31 3.01 -10.15 15.00
CA LYS A 31 1.86 -10.95 14.55
C LYS A 31 0.68 -10.08 14.13
N GLY A 32 -0.14 -10.61 13.24
CA GLY A 32 -1.28 -9.91 12.66
C GLY A 32 -0.85 -8.98 11.52
N GLY A 33 -1.49 -7.82 11.41
CA GLY A 33 -1.12 -6.84 10.38
C GLY A 33 -1.48 -7.21 8.94
N ALA A 34 -2.06 -8.39 8.71
CA ALA A 34 -2.47 -8.87 7.41
C ALA A 34 -3.42 -7.89 6.70
N LEU A 35 -3.35 -7.88 5.38
CA LEU A 35 -4.23 -7.07 4.56
C LEU A 35 -5.53 -7.83 4.33
N LYS A 36 -6.64 -7.20 4.67
CA LYS A 36 -7.97 -7.82 4.56
C LYS A 36 -8.78 -7.10 3.50
N PHE A 37 -9.38 -7.86 2.61
CA PHE A 37 -10.20 -7.39 1.50
C PHE A 37 -11.65 -7.82 1.71
N ARG A 38 -12.56 -6.94 1.32
CA ARG A 38 -13.99 -7.22 1.30
C ARG A 38 -14.49 -7.12 -0.14
N PRO A 39 -15.27 -8.09 -0.64
CA PRO A 39 -15.91 -7.93 -1.94
C PRO A 39 -16.86 -6.73 -1.92
N LYS A 40 -16.90 -5.98 -3.02
CA LYS A 40 -17.77 -4.80 -3.18
C LYS A 40 -19.25 -5.13 -2.93
N HIS A 41 -19.64 -6.36 -3.27
CA HIS A 41 -20.94 -6.93 -2.96
C HIS A 41 -20.73 -8.09 -1.99
N ALA A 42 -21.04 -7.85 -0.70
CA ALA A 42 -21.08 -8.89 0.32
C ALA A 42 -22.54 -9.22 0.66
N PRO A 43 -22.84 -10.47 1.06
CA PRO A 43 -24.13 -10.81 1.65
C PRO A 43 -24.44 -9.88 2.84
N GLN A 44 -25.73 -9.68 3.12
CA GLN A 44 -26.12 -8.90 4.29
C GLN A 44 -25.57 -9.52 5.58
N PRO A 45 -25.28 -8.73 6.63
CA PRO A 45 -24.66 -9.22 7.87
C PRO A 45 -25.38 -10.40 8.53
N TRP A 46 -26.68 -10.56 8.27
CA TRP A 46 -27.53 -11.61 8.83
C TRP A 46 -27.22 -13.02 8.29
N TYR A 47 -26.46 -13.13 7.20
CA TYR A 47 -26.15 -14.43 6.60
C TYR A 47 -24.96 -15.16 7.24
N ASP A 48 -24.25 -14.56 8.20
CA ASP A 48 -23.06 -15.10 8.89
C ASP A 48 -22.01 -15.81 7.98
N ILE A 49 -21.95 -15.41 6.71
CA ILE A 49 -20.98 -15.90 5.74
C ILE A 49 -19.91 -14.84 5.57
N SER A 50 -18.73 -15.07 6.15
CA SER A 50 -17.60 -14.19 5.91
C SER A 50 -17.05 -14.41 4.50
N THR A 51 -17.27 -13.43 3.62
CA THR A 51 -16.69 -13.41 2.27
C THR A 51 -15.38 -12.64 2.20
N ASP A 52 -14.91 -12.09 3.32
CA ASP A 52 -13.68 -11.33 3.34
C ASP A 52 -12.48 -12.27 3.08
N LYS A 53 -11.50 -11.79 2.33
CA LYS A 53 -10.23 -12.50 2.08
C LYS A 53 -9.10 -11.83 2.85
N GLU A 54 -8.19 -12.62 3.38
CA GLU A 54 -7.01 -12.13 4.11
C GLU A 54 -5.76 -12.57 3.35
N VAL A 55 -4.81 -11.66 3.22
CA VAL A 55 -3.50 -11.90 2.59
C VAL A 55 -2.43 -11.63 3.65
N SER A 56 -1.66 -12.67 3.96
CA SER A 56 -0.50 -12.57 4.83
C SER A 56 0.60 -11.71 4.19
N VAL A 57 1.38 -11.05 5.02
CA VAL A 57 2.39 -10.08 4.60
C VAL A 57 3.73 -10.50 5.19
N SER A 58 4.79 -10.36 4.41
CA SER A 58 6.16 -10.66 4.79
C SER A 58 7.09 -9.61 4.19
N THR A 59 8.32 -9.54 4.68
CA THR A 59 9.39 -8.78 4.03
C THR A 59 9.49 -9.16 2.55
N ASP A 60 9.72 -8.15 1.72
CA ASP A 60 9.82 -8.22 0.25
C ASP A 60 8.54 -8.66 -0.48
N ALA A 61 7.39 -8.64 0.19
CA ALA A 61 6.11 -8.87 -0.47
C ALA A 61 5.57 -7.58 -1.09
N ALA A 62 5.13 -7.66 -2.35
CA ALA A 62 4.33 -6.63 -3.01
C ALA A 62 2.88 -7.12 -3.15
N ILE A 63 1.91 -6.30 -2.75
CA ILE A 63 0.48 -6.57 -2.97
C ILE A 63 -0.11 -5.42 -3.76
N VAL A 64 -0.66 -5.74 -4.94
CA VAL A 64 -1.34 -4.77 -5.82
C VAL A 64 -2.80 -5.17 -5.96
N PHE A 65 -3.71 -4.21 -5.80
CA PHE A 65 -5.15 -4.45 -5.85
C PHE A 65 -5.89 -3.27 -6.47
N SER A 66 -7.05 -3.54 -7.07
CA SER A 66 -7.89 -2.49 -7.66
C SER A 66 -8.33 -1.49 -6.59
N ASN A 67 -8.28 -0.20 -6.93
CA ASN A 67 -8.73 0.88 -6.05
C ASN A 67 -10.21 0.75 -5.63
N THR A 68 -11.00 -0.02 -6.39
CA THR A 68 -12.42 -0.25 -6.10
C THR A 68 -12.68 -1.30 -5.01
N ILE A 69 -11.64 -1.98 -4.51
CA ILE A 69 -11.77 -3.05 -3.52
C ILE A 69 -11.62 -2.48 -2.11
N PRO A 70 -12.68 -2.50 -1.28
CA PRO A 70 -12.56 -2.10 0.11
C PRO A 70 -11.58 -3.00 0.86
N HIS A 71 -10.64 -2.38 1.56
CA HIS A 71 -9.60 -3.09 2.29
C HIS A 71 -9.29 -2.42 3.64
N ARG A 72 -8.59 -3.16 4.50
CA ARG A 72 -8.01 -2.63 5.75
C ARG A 72 -6.84 -3.47 6.22
N PHE A 73 -5.96 -2.86 6.99
CA PHE A 73 -4.97 -3.58 7.77
C PHE A 73 -5.58 -4.14 9.05
N ARG A 74 -5.29 -5.42 9.32
CA ARG A 74 -5.57 -6.03 10.62
C ARG A 74 -4.66 -5.43 11.69
N GLN A 75 -5.05 -5.61 12.93
CA GLN A 75 -4.28 -5.14 14.06
C GLN A 75 -2.89 -5.82 14.07
N ILE A 76 -1.83 -5.03 14.24
CA ILE A 76 -0.47 -5.55 14.51
C ILE A 76 -0.30 -5.69 16.02
N ARG A 77 0.39 -6.74 16.45
CA ARG A 77 0.72 -7.00 17.84
C ARG A 77 2.17 -7.43 17.95
N ASN A 78 2.88 -6.79 18.88
CA ASN A 78 4.12 -7.32 19.42
C ASN A 78 3.76 -8.33 20.51
N LEU A 79 4.17 -9.59 20.35
CA LEU A 79 3.94 -10.65 21.34
C LEU A 79 5.13 -10.87 22.27
N THR A 80 6.16 -10.04 22.16
CA THR A 80 7.40 -10.12 22.92
C THR A 80 7.54 -8.91 23.84
N GLU A 81 8.46 -8.98 24.79
CA GLU A 81 8.86 -7.85 25.64
C GLU A 81 9.88 -6.92 24.93
N LYS A 82 10.34 -7.31 23.74
CA LYS A 82 11.32 -6.54 22.96
C LYS A 82 10.69 -5.27 22.45
N ASN A 83 11.30 -4.13 22.78
CA ASN A 83 10.91 -2.84 22.23
C ASN A 83 11.53 -2.64 20.83
N GLY A 84 10.89 -1.81 20.01
CA GLY A 84 11.43 -1.40 18.71
C GLY A 84 11.09 -2.32 17.54
N LEU A 85 10.19 -3.29 17.72
CA LEU A 85 9.68 -4.03 16.57
C LEU A 85 8.87 -3.12 15.64
N HIS A 86 9.12 -3.21 14.34
CA HIS A 86 8.51 -2.35 13.35
C HIS A 86 8.20 -3.08 12.05
N ARG A 87 7.37 -2.41 11.26
CA ARG A 87 7.00 -2.81 9.91
C ARG A 87 7.13 -1.60 9.02
N THR A 88 7.99 -1.69 8.02
CA THR A 88 8.20 -0.64 7.02
C THR A 88 7.58 -1.07 5.71
N PHE A 89 6.80 -0.18 5.10
CA PHE A 89 6.18 -0.43 3.81
C PHE A 89 6.10 0.85 2.99
N LEU A 90 6.13 0.70 1.66
CA LEU A 90 5.86 1.75 0.70
C LEU A 90 4.45 1.57 0.15
N ASN A 91 3.62 2.61 0.25
CA ASN A 91 2.37 2.70 -0.49
C ASN A 91 2.60 3.49 -1.79
N PHE A 92 2.05 2.98 -2.89
CA PHE A 92 2.09 3.64 -4.18
C PHE A 92 0.76 3.46 -4.93
N PHE A 93 0.49 4.37 -5.88
CA PHE A 93 -0.71 4.36 -6.68
C PHE A 93 -0.37 4.22 -8.16
N ILE A 94 -1.16 3.40 -8.86
CA ILE A 94 -1.12 3.28 -10.31
C ILE A 94 -2.29 4.09 -10.86
N VAL A 95 -1.99 5.11 -11.65
CA VAL A 95 -2.97 6.06 -12.21
C VAL A 95 -3.17 5.81 -13.71
N ASP A 96 -4.34 6.19 -14.22
CA ASP A 96 -4.60 6.18 -15.67
C ASP A 96 -3.71 7.22 -16.36
N PRO A 97 -2.78 6.82 -17.25
CA PRO A 97 -1.88 7.76 -17.93
C PRO A 97 -2.62 8.75 -18.83
N TYR A 98 -3.85 8.43 -19.26
CA TYR A 98 -4.67 9.31 -20.10
C TYR A 98 -5.61 10.21 -19.30
N LYS A 99 -5.70 10.02 -17.97
CA LYS A 99 -6.50 10.82 -17.05
C LYS A 99 -5.67 11.16 -15.81
N PRO A 100 -4.66 12.03 -15.94
CA PRO A 100 -3.78 12.37 -14.83
C PRO A 100 -4.56 12.98 -13.66
N ILE A 101 -3.99 12.88 -12.46
CA ILE A 101 -4.56 13.48 -11.25
C ILE A 101 -4.58 14.99 -11.44
N ASP A 102 -5.76 15.60 -11.27
CA ASP A 102 -5.92 17.05 -11.35
C ASP A 102 -5.31 17.71 -10.11
N LEU A 103 -4.14 18.35 -10.30
CA LEU A 103 -3.36 18.96 -9.22
C LEU A 103 -3.87 20.35 -8.84
N TYR A 104 -4.83 20.94 -9.58
CA TYR A 104 -5.23 22.33 -9.40
C TYR A 104 -5.89 22.66 -8.04
N ASN A 105 -6.32 21.66 -7.26
CA ASN A 105 -6.91 21.85 -5.92
C ASN A 105 -6.01 21.39 -4.76
N TYR A 106 -4.78 20.93 -5.00
CA TYR A 106 -3.86 20.53 -3.94
C TYR A 106 -2.83 21.64 -3.69
N SER A 107 -3.17 22.58 -2.81
CA SER A 107 -2.21 23.50 -2.23
C SER A 107 -1.13 22.70 -1.48
N SER A 108 0.11 22.80 -1.98
CA SER A 108 1.36 22.46 -1.30
C SER A 108 1.40 21.10 -0.61
N ARG A 109 1.62 20.03 -1.37
CA ARG A 109 2.30 18.84 -0.82
C ARG A 109 3.57 18.64 -1.61
N VAL A 110 4.69 18.57 -0.88
CA VAL A 110 6.03 18.35 -1.43
C VAL A 110 6.00 17.06 -2.24
N LEU A 111 5.94 17.21 -3.58
CA LEU A 111 6.34 16.15 -4.49
C LEU A 111 7.85 15.98 -4.28
N ALA A 112 8.35 14.74 -4.30
CA ALA A 112 9.78 14.53 -4.43
C ALA A 112 10.28 15.37 -5.62
N PRO A 113 11.47 16.00 -5.52
CA PRO A 113 12.06 16.76 -6.61
C PRO A 113 11.92 16.03 -7.96
N LEU A 114 11.56 16.78 -9.01
CA LEU A 114 11.17 16.23 -10.33
C LEU A 114 12.27 15.33 -10.93
N ASP A 115 13.53 15.64 -10.65
CA ASP A 115 14.71 14.85 -10.99
C ASP A 115 14.71 13.44 -10.38
N ILE A 116 14.17 13.28 -9.17
CA ILE A 116 14.01 11.97 -8.53
C ILE A 116 12.93 11.16 -9.25
N ILE A 117 11.77 11.79 -9.54
CA ILE A 117 10.67 11.14 -10.26
C ILE A 117 11.13 10.70 -11.65
N ILE A 118 11.88 11.54 -12.37
CA ILE A 118 12.44 11.22 -13.69
C ILE A 118 13.44 10.06 -13.59
N SER A 119 14.33 10.04 -12.59
CA SER A 119 15.29 8.94 -12.41
C SER A 119 14.61 7.59 -12.15
N ILE A 120 13.49 7.60 -11.42
CA ILE A 120 12.66 6.41 -11.15
C ILE A 120 11.96 5.92 -12.43
N LEU A 121 11.49 6.85 -13.27
CA LEU A 121 10.76 6.54 -14.50
C LEU A 121 11.69 6.09 -15.64
N ASP A 122 12.88 6.67 -15.76
CA ASP A 122 13.89 6.26 -16.75
C ASP A 122 14.35 4.82 -16.50
N GLU A 123 14.59 4.42 -15.25
CA GLU A 123 14.95 3.04 -14.88
C GLU A 123 13.79 2.05 -15.10
N ALA A 124 12.54 2.49 -15.05
CA ALA A 124 11.37 1.67 -15.35
C ALA A 124 11.14 1.46 -16.86
N SER A 125 11.72 2.31 -17.71
CA SER A 125 11.55 2.29 -19.17
C SER A 125 12.36 1.18 -19.87
N ASP A 126 13.39 0.63 -19.21
CA ASP A 126 14.24 -0.46 -19.73
C ASP A 126 13.63 -1.87 -19.60
N GLY A 127 12.31 -1.97 -19.42
CA GLY A 127 11.53 -3.19 -19.65
C GLY A 127 11.56 -4.23 -18.52
N CYS A 128 12.13 -3.93 -17.36
CA CYS A 128 12.01 -4.78 -16.16
C CYS A 128 11.80 -3.93 -14.91
N LEU A 129 10.57 -3.89 -14.41
CA LEU A 129 10.23 -3.31 -13.10
C LEU A 129 10.77 -4.23 -11.98
N MET A 130 12.07 -4.17 -11.76
CA MET A 130 12.67 -4.63 -10.52
C MET A 130 12.42 -3.52 -9.49
N ILE A 131 11.35 -3.68 -8.72
CA ILE A 131 10.90 -2.69 -7.72
C ILE A 131 11.94 -2.50 -6.60
N GLY A 132 12.78 -3.52 -6.32
CA GLY A 132 13.79 -3.52 -5.25
C GLY A 132 14.88 -2.43 -5.36
N PRO A 133 15.64 -2.32 -6.47
CA PRO A 133 16.67 -1.28 -6.63
C PRO A 133 16.13 0.16 -6.57
N ILE A 134 14.95 0.39 -7.15
CA ILE A 134 14.26 1.70 -7.17
C ILE A 134 13.90 2.13 -5.74
N LEU A 135 13.39 1.20 -4.93
CA LEU A 135 13.07 1.42 -3.52
C LEU A 135 14.29 1.73 -2.65
N ASN A 136 15.44 1.08 -2.90
CA ASN A 136 16.67 1.34 -2.14
C ASN A 136 17.16 2.78 -2.32
N LYS A 137 16.99 3.38 -3.51
CA LYS A 137 17.30 4.80 -3.73
C LYS A 137 16.29 5.70 -3.02
N ILE A 138 14.99 5.42 -3.09
CA ILE A 138 13.95 6.21 -2.38
C ILE A 138 14.23 6.26 -0.87
N ILE A 139 14.67 5.15 -0.28
CA ILE A 139 15.01 5.06 1.16
C ILE A 139 16.27 5.86 1.52
N GLN A 140 17.22 6.07 0.61
CA GLN A 140 18.44 6.88 0.89
C GLN A 140 18.17 8.39 1.00
N TYR A 141 16.98 8.85 0.59
CA TYR A 141 16.60 10.26 0.60
C TYR A 141 15.46 10.60 1.58
N LEU A 142 15.05 9.63 2.43
CA LEU A 142 14.15 9.80 3.56
C LEU A 142 14.93 9.77 4.87
#